data_AF-A0A9X7W0G4-F1
#
_entry.id   AF-A0A9X7W0G4-F1
#
_cell.length_a   1.000
_cell.length_b   1.000
_cell.length_c   1.000
_cell.angle_alpha   90.00
_cell.angle_beta   90.00
_cell.angle_gamma   90.00
#
_symmetry.space_group_name_H-M   'P 1'
#
loop_
_entity.id
_entity.type
_entity.pdbx_description
1 polymer ?
#
loop_
_entity_poly.entity_id
_entity_poly.type
_entity_poly.pdbx_seq_one_letter_code
_entity_poly.pdbx_strand_id
1 'polypeptide(L)'
;MKFRIFGWHELTYKWIALLVMVALTFGSLKYHASHPTDDFVISIIYALFLFIVGIYTANMSSTVQNLFYRRREQYLNMKSLKLALSLEKLESLSDDSVKSFIITHQVFTARSWTPTEQTPRPIVRTEGFTYKKAYIELETDILNELRKFAQDIELGVRQHIECNRLKQKVRYINVSEMDKISRDVDAWIDAHLELDEQQTNDFKRFINLFVMTREKEIRRYEKKKEKFRKLNLKYVDKVNKIIQRIERTYGDRLKFELEEKHDLKYRLNVLEELITNVKENLLDDDDIERIVGDKLDDISSNLEAINSEISHLREDVEDSIL
;
A
#
# COMPACT_ATOMS: atom_id res chain seq x y z
N MET A 1 7.65 11.69 7.99
CA MET A 1 6.51 11.13 8.72
C MET A 1 6.67 11.30 10.22
N LYS A 2 5.57 11.58 10.92
CA LYS A 2 5.44 11.61 12.38
C LYS A 2 4.48 10.49 12.77
N PHE A 3 4.91 9.58 13.63
CA PHE A 3 4.10 8.46 14.10
C PHE A 3 3.55 8.81 15.48
N ARG A 4 2.23 8.73 15.65
CA ARG A 4 1.51 8.99 16.90
C ARG A 4 0.62 7.79 17.22
N ILE A 5 1.28 6.65 17.41
CA ILE A 5 0.61 5.40 17.77
C ILE A 5 0.59 5.35 19.29
N PHE A 6 1.71 5.03 19.94
CA PHE A 6 1.75 4.90 21.40
C PHE A 6 1.80 6.25 22.13
N GLY A 7 1.05 6.36 23.23
CA GLY A 7 1.17 7.46 24.18
C GLY A 7 2.45 7.33 25.02
N TRP A 8 2.99 8.45 25.53
CA TRP A 8 4.21 8.40 26.35
C TRP A 8 4.03 7.50 27.59
N HIS A 9 2.90 7.62 28.29
CA HIS A 9 2.59 6.79 29.46
C HIS A 9 2.50 5.30 29.13
N GLU A 10 1.94 4.91 27.98
CA GLU A 10 1.91 3.50 27.54
C GLU A 10 3.32 2.93 27.34
N LEU A 11 4.27 3.79 26.97
CA LEU A 11 5.66 3.39 26.72
C LEU A 11 6.48 3.28 27.99
N THR A 12 6.19 4.11 29.00
CA THR A 12 7.07 4.29 30.15
C THR A 12 6.52 3.70 31.43
N TYR A 13 5.22 3.38 31.56
CA TYR A 13 4.64 3.00 32.85
C TYR A 13 5.31 1.78 33.51
N LYS A 14 5.67 0.74 32.74
CA LYS A 14 6.37 -0.43 33.29
C LYS A 14 7.77 -0.09 33.81
N TRP A 15 8.47 0.78 33.09
CA TRP A 15 9.80 1.26 33.49
C TRP A 15 9.74 2.16 34.71
N ILE A 16 8.77 3.07 34.76
CA ILE A 16 8.55 3.95 35.92
C ILE A 16 8.21 3.10 37.14
N ALA A 17 7.28 2.14 37.01
CA ALA A 17 6.93 1.24 38.09
C ALA A 17 8.14 0.45 38.59
N LEU A 18 8.96 -0.08 37.68
CA LEU A 18 10.18 -0.81 38.03
C LEU A 18 11.22 0.08 38.74
N LEU A 19 11.48 1.28 38.21
CA LEU A 19 12.41 2.23 38.84
C LEU A 19 11.96 2.63 40.24
N VAL A 20 10.66 2.89 40.40
CA VAL A 20 10.07 3.23 41.70
C VAL A 20 10.17 2.05 42.66
N MET A 21 9.89 0.81 42.22
CA MET A 21 10.07 -0.39 43.07
C MET A 21 11.52 -0.58 43.49
N VAL A 22 12.47 -0.42 42.56
CA VAL A 22 13.91 -0.55 42.86
C VAL A 22 14.34 0.51 43.87
N ALA A 23 14.00 1.78 43.64
CA ALA A 23 14.35 2.87 44.55
C ALA A 23 13.79 2.66 45.96
N LEU A 24 12.55 2.19 46.07
CA LEU A 24 11.93 1.90 47.36
C LEU A 24 12.51 0.69 48.05
N THR A 25 12.87 -0.36 47.31
CA THR A 25 13.52 -1.55 47.88
C THR A 25 14.90 -1.20 48.45
N PHE A 26 15.70 -0.39 47.73
CA PHE A 26 16.97 0.09 48.27
C PHE A 26 16.76 1.06 49.44
N GLY A 27 15.76 1.94 49.37
CA GLY A 27 15.41 2.86 50.45
C GLY A 27 15.00 2.14 51.73
N SER A 28 14.15 1.11 51.61
CA SER A 28 13.71 0.31 52.75
C SER A 28 14.85 -0.47 53.39
N LEU A 29 15.73 -1.08 52.58
CA LEU A 29 16.93 -1.77 53.08
C LEU A 29 17.88 -0.83 53.83
N LYS A 30 18.16 0.35 53.27
CA LYS A 30 19.04 1.35 53.89
C LYS A 30 18.45 1.88 55.21
N TYR A 31 17.14 2.12 55.22
CA TYR A 31 16.43 2.62 56.38
C TYR A 31 16.39 1.58 57.51
N HIS A 32 16.07 0.33 57.18
CA HIS A 32 16.12 -0.81 58.12
C HIS A 32 17.52 -0.98 58.74
N ALA A 33 18.59 -0.87 57.93
CA ALA A 33 19.96 -0.93 58.45
C ALA A 33 20.31 0.17 59.47
N SER A 34 19.58 1.30 59.45
CA SER A 34 19.78 2.41 60.38
C SER A 34 18.83 2.37 61.59
N HIS A 35 17.66 1.71 61.46
CA HIS A 35 16.62 1.63 62.49
C HIS A 35 16.02 0.21 62.56
N PRO A 36 16.76 -0.75 63.15
CA PRO A 36 16.38 -2.17 63.18
C PRO A 36 15.21 -2.50 64.12
N THR A 37 14.72 -1.54 64.91
CA THR A 37 13.57 -1.74 65.81
C THR A 37 12.22 -1.58 65.11
N ASP A 38 12.21 -1.00 63.91
CA ASP A 38 10.99 -0.55 63.22
C ASP A 38 10.52 -1.52 62.12
N ASP A 39 11.06 -2.74 62.12
CA ASP A 39 10.88 -3.76 61.07
C ASP A 39 9.44 -4.04 60.71
N PHE A 40 8.57 -4.13 61.73
CA PHE A 40 7.15 -4.37 61.54
C PHE A 40 6.50 -3.25 60.74
N VAL A 41 6.76 -1.99 61.10
CA VAL A 41 6.18 -0.81 60.43
C VAL A 41 6.72 -0.69 59.01
N ILE A 42 8.03 -0.91 58.82
CA ILE A 42 8.67 -0.87 57.49
C ILE A 42 8.07 -1.94 56.57
N SER A 43 7.84 -3.16 57.08
CA SER A 43 7.27 -4.26 56.30
C SER A 43 5.84 -3.98 55.83
N ILE A 44 4.99 -3.40 56.69
CA ILE A 44 3.61 -3.02 56.35
C ILE A 44 3.59 -1.93 55.29
N ILE A 45 4.38 -0.87 55.48
CA ILE A 45 4.47 0.24 54.53
C ILE A 45 4.97 -0.25 53.18
N TYR A 46 5.99 -1.11 53.17
CA TYR A 46 6.54 -1.68 51.95
C TYR A 46 5.51 -2.57 51.22
N ALA A 47 4.81 -3.44 51.93
CA ALA A 47 3.76 -4.29 51.36
C ALA A 47 2.60 -3.45 50.77
N LEU A 48 2.15 -2.43 51.49
CA LEU A 48 1.11 -1.51 51.01
C LEU A 48 1.57 -0.76 49.76
N PHE A 49 2.84 -0.38 49.71
CA PHE A 49 3.40 0.26 48.52
C PHE A 49 3.45 -0.67 47.31
N LEU A 50 3.95 -1.91 47.48
CA LEU A 50 3.95 -2.91 46.41
C LEU A 50 2.53 -3.19 45.91
N PHE A 51 1.55 -3.20 46.81
CA PHE A 51 0.14 -3.33 46.46
C PHE A 51 -0.37 -2.16 45.60
N ILE A 52 -0.04 -0.91 45.95
CA ILE A 52 -0.39 0.27 45.14
C ILE A 52 0.25 0.20 43.75
N VAL A 53 1.52 -0.19 43.65
CA VAL A 53 2.19 -0.38 42.36
C VAL A 53 1.53 -1.50 41.55
N GLY A 54 1.13 -2.59 42.21
CA GLY A 54 0.34 -3.66 41.61
C GLY A 54 -0.97 -3.16 41.01
N ILE A 55 -1.76 -2.39 41.76
CA ILE A 55 -3.00 -1.78 41.27
C ILE A 55 -2.72 -0.86 40.08
N TYR A 56 -1.72 0.02 40.18
CA TYR A 56 -1.37 0.94 39.10
C TYR A 56 -0.99 0.21 37.81
N THR A 57 -0.12 -0.80 37.91
CA THR A 57 0.32 -1.58 36.76
C THR A 57 -0.82 -2.39 36.14
N ALA A 58 -1.71 -2.96 36.95
CA ALA A 58 -2.90 -3.67 36.49
C ALA A 58 -3.89 -2.74 35.78
N ASN A 59 -4.20 -1.58 36.37
CA ASN A 59 -5.10 -0.58 35.78
C ASN A 59 -4.56 -0.06 34.44
N MET A 60 -3.26 0.23 34.39
CA MET A 60 -2.62 0.69 33.15
C MET A 60 -2.59 -0.41 32.09
N SER A 61 -2.35 -1.66 32.50
CA SER A 61 -2.45 -2.82 31.59
C SER A 61 -3.86 -2.96 31.00
N SER A 62 -4.90 -2.82 31.82
CA SER A 62 -6.30 -2.83 31.37
C SER A 62 -6.59 -1.69 30.38
N THR A 63 -6.13 -0.47 30.69
CA THR A 63 -6.27 0.69 29.80
C THR A 63 -5.62 0.45 28.43
N VAL A 64 -4.41 -0.14 28.42
CA VAL A 64 -3.72 -0.52 27.18
C VAL A 64 -4.49 -1.62 26.43
N GLN A 65 -5.06 -2.61 27.14
CA GLN A 65 -5.89 -3.66 26.55
C GLN A 65 -7.19 -3.10 25.92
N ASN A 66 -7.83 -2.10 26.55
CA ASN A 66 -9.05 -1.48 26.03
C ASN A 66 -8.83 -0.73 24.71
N LEU A 67 -7.59 -0.33 24.41
CA LEU A 67 -7.23 0.31 23.14
C LEU A 67 -7.02 -0.67 21.98
N PHE A 68 -7.20 -1.97 22.22
CA PHE A 68 -6.88 -3.03 21.26
C PHE A 68 -7.47 -2.80 19.86
N TYR A 69 -8.77 -2.48 19.73
CA TYR A 69 -9.40 -2.30 18.41
C TYR A 69 -8.78 -1.17 17.60
N ARG A 70 -8.46 -0.05 18.26
CA ARG A 70 -7.76 1.08 17.65
C ARG A 70 -6.34 0.69 17.25
N ARG A 71 -5.65 -0.09 18.08
CA ARG A 71 -4.28 -0.57 17.81
C ARG A 71 -4.24 -1.58 16.67
N ARG A 72 -5.28 -2.39 16.52
CA ARG A 72 -5.47 -3.31 15.40
C ARG A 72 -5.59 -2.58 14.07
N GLU A 73 -6.41 -1.52 14.00
CA GLU A 73 -6.53 -0.72 12.77
C GLU A 73 -5.20 -0.04 12.42
N GLN A 74 -4.52 0.54 13.41
CA GLN A 74 -3.19 1.11 13.22
C GLN A 74 -2.15 0.07 12.80
N TYR A 75 -2.24 -1.16 13.29
CA TYR A 75 -1.37 -2.27 12.90
C TYR A 75 -1.54 -2.66 11.43
N LEU A 76 -2.78 -2.87 11.00
CA LEU A 76 -3.09 -3.17 9.60
C LEU A 76 -2.58 -2.06 8.69
N ASN A 77 -2.80 -0.81 9.10
CA ASN A 77 -2.33 0.34 8.37
C ASN A 77 -0.79 0.44 8.31
N MET A 78 -0.09 0.09 9.40
CA MET A 78 1.38 0.02 9.41
C MET A 78 1.91 -1.11 8.52
N LYS A 79 1.21 -2.26 8.44
CA LYS A 79 1.53 -3.33 7.49
C LYS A 79 1.36 -2.85 6.04
N SER A 80 0.24 -2.19 5.73
CA SER A 80 0.03 -1.59 4.39
C SER A 80 1.09 -0.54 4.07
N LEU A 81 1.45 0.33 5.03
CA LEU A 81 2.51 1.32 4.87
C LEU A 81 3.86 0.66 4.63
N LYS A 82 4.18 -0.45 5.31
CA LYS A 82 5.41 -1.21 5.09
C LYS A 82 5.49 -1.74 3.65
N LEU A 83 4.38 -2.27 3.11
CA LEU A 83 4.31 -2.71 1.72
C LEU A 83 4.50 -1.54 0.73
N ALA A 84 3.88 -0.40 1.02
CA ALA A 84 4.02 0.82 0.22
C ALA A 84 5.41 1.47 0.33
N LEU A 85 6.20 1.11 1.34
CA LEU A 85 7.59 1.54 1.54
C LEU A 85 8.61 0.46 1.11
N SER A 86 8.21 -0.48 0.23
CA SER A 86 9.10 -1.53 -0.28
C SER A 86 10.43 -0.96 -0.79
N LEU A 87 11.51 -1.29 -0.08
CA LEU A 87 12.85 -0.75 -0.30
C LEU A 87 13.55 -1.35 -1.50
N GLU A 88 13.07 -2.50 -1.99
CA GLU A 88 13.59 -3.17 -3.20
C GLU A 88 13.64 -2.19 -4.39
N LYS A 89 12.63 -1.31 -4.50
CA LYS A 89 12.57 -0.27 -5.54
C LYS A 89 13.50 0.93 -5.29
N LEU A 90 14.18 1.01 -4.14
CA LEU A 90 15.10 2.10 -3.78
C LEU A 90 16.56 1.66 -3.71
N GLU A 91 16.86 0.38 -3.90
CA GLU A 91 18.23 -0.16 -3.83
C GLU A 91 19.11 0.33 -4.98
N SER A 92 18.57 0.38 -6.20
CA SER A 92 19.32 0.77 -7.39
C SER A 92 19.67 2.27 -7.44
N LEU A 93 19.00 3.12 -6.65
CA LEU A 93 19.09 4.59 -6.68
C LEU A 93 18.93 5.23 -8.09
N SER A 94 18.49 4.45 -9.08
CA SER A 94 18.24 4.92 -10.44
C SER A 94 17.07 5.87 -10.47
N ASP A 95 17.08 6.80 -11.41
CA ASP A 95 16.06 7.84 -11.52
C ASP A 95 14.65 7.27 -11.68
N ASP A 96 14.49 6.22 -12.49
CA ASP A 96 13.21 5.55 -12.69
C ASP A 96 12.72 4.82 -11.44
N SER A 97 13.64 4.24 -10.66
CA SER A 97 13.26 3.52 -9.45
C SER A 97 12.82 4.47 -8.35
N VAL A 98 13.52 5.60 -8.18
CA VAL A 98 13.13 6.68 -7.26
C VAL A 98 11.81 7.32 -7.68
N LYS A 99 11.63 7.65 -8.97
CA LYS A 99 10.38 8.19 -9.51
C LYS A 99 9.22 7.21 -9.30
N SER A 100 9.41 5.96 -9.69
CA SER A 100 8.41 4.90 -9.54
C SER A 100 8.05 4.70 -8.08
N PHE A 101 9.02 4.72 -7.17
CA PHE A 101 8.77 4.64 -5.74
C PHE A 101 7.90 5.80 -5.25
N ILE A 102 8.25 7.05 -5.58
CA ILE A 102 7.48 8.23 -5.15
C ILE A 102 6.05 8.16 -5.66
N ILE A 103 5.86 7.88 -6.95
CA ILE A 103 4.53 7.79 -7.57
C ILE A 103 3.71 6.66 -6.93
N THR A 104 4.30 5.47 -6.84
CA THR A 104 3.67 4.31 -6.20
C THR A 104 3.24 4.63 -4.78
N HIS A 105 4.12 5.27 -4.01
CA HIS A 105 3.84 5.66 -2.63
C HIS A 105 2.73 6.72 -2.52
N GLN A 106 2.69 7.69 -3.43
CA GLN A 106 1.62 8.69 -3.51
C GLN A 106 0.26 8.07 -3.88
N VAL A 107 0.24 7.12 -4.82
CA VAL A 107 -0.97 6.40 -5.23
C VAL A 107 -1.52 5.56 -4.07
N PHE A 108 -0.68 4.76 -3.41
CA PHE A 108 -1.11 3.93 -2.27
C PHE A 108 -1.63 4.74 -1.08
N THR A 109 -1.27 6.02 -1.00
CA THR A 109 -1.67 6.94 0.07
C THR A 109 -2.72 7.95 -0.38
N ALA A 110 -3.26 7.79 -1.59
CA ALA A 110 -4.21 8.69 -2.26
C ALA A 110 -3.78 10.17 -2.31
N ARG A 111 -2.46 10.45 -2.28
CA ARG A 111 -1.91 11.82 -2.34
C ARG A 111 -1.76 12.35 -3.76
N SER A 112 -1.85 11.48 -4.76
CA SER A 112 -1.79 11.83 -6.18
C SER A 112 -3.13 12.33 -6.74
N TRP A 113 -4.22 12.18 -6.01
CA TRP A 113 -5.57 12.49 -6.49
C TRP A 113 -6.04 13.83 -5.92
N THR A 114 -6.62 14.66 -6.77
CA THR A 114 -7.40 15.82 -6.33
C THR A 114 -8.64 15.31 -5.58
N PRO A 115 -9.02 15.92 -4.45
CA PRO A 115 -10.19 15.51 -3.68
C PRO A 115 -11.47 15.82 -4.47
N THR A 116 -11.87 14.87 -5.31
CA THR A 116 -13.18 14.77 -5.93
C THR A 116 -13.95 13.63 -5.27
N GLU A 117 -15.28 13.61 -5.45
CA GLU A 117 -16.19 12.58 -4.89
C GLU A 117 -15.82 11.14 -5.30
N GLN A 118 -15.00 10.96 -6.35
CA GLN A 118 -14.54 9.67 -6.86
C GLN A 118 -13.11 9.30 -6.43
N THR A 119 -12.59 9.91 -5.36
CA THR A 119 -11.24 9.54 -4.88
C THR A 119 -11.23 8.08 -4.38
N PRO A 120 -10.39 7.20 -4.97
CA PRO A 120 -10.30 5.82 -4.53
C PRO A 120 -9.86 5.77 -3.06
N ARG A 121 -10.49 4.90 -2.27
CA ARG A 121 -10.15 4.75 -0.85
C ARG A 121 -8.66 4.37 -0.73
N PRO A 122 -7.84 5.12 0.04
CA PRO A 122 -6.42 4.85 0.14
C PRO A 122 -6.18 3.48 0.79
N ILE A 123 -5.26 2.71 0.21
CA ILE A 123 -4.79 1.43 0.76
C ILE A 123 -4.07 1.65 2.10
N VAL A 124 -3.37 2.78 2.22
CA VAL A 124 -2.76 3.23 3.47
C VAL A 124 -3.56 4.42 4.01
N ARG A 125 -4.38 4.17 5.05
CA ARG A 125 -5.09 5.24 5.77
C ARG A 125 -4.08 6.13 6.50
N THR A 126 -4.41 7.37 6.85
CA THR A 126 -3.50 8.24 7.64
C THR A 126 -3.60 8.00 9.15
N GLU A 127 -4.28 6.94 9.58
CA GLU A 127 -4.45 6.67 11.00
C GLU A 127 -3.15 6.13 11.64
N GLY A 128 -2.62 6.86 12.63
CA GLY A 128 -1.39 6.50 13.34
C GLY A 128 -0.12 7.19 12.81
N PHE A 129 -0.18 7.86 11.66
CA PHE A 129 0.96 8.65 11.16
C PHE A 129 0.53 9.83 10.29
N THR A 130 1.33 10.89 10.31
CA THR A 130 1.14 12.06 9.44
C THR A 130 2.41 12.39 8.66
N TYR A 131 2.22 12.85 7.43
CA TYR A 131 3.31 13.37 6.62
C TYR A 131 3.75 14.73 7.15
N LYS A 132 5.06 14.96 7.18
CA LYS A 132 5.62 16.29 7.47
C LYS A 132 5.66 17.06 6.16
N LYS A 133 5.39 18.36 6.18
CA LYS A 133 5.48 19.23 4.99
C LYS A 133 6.82 19.08 4.26
N ALA A 134 7.92 19.12 5.02
CA ALA A 134 9.28 18.94 4.49
C ALA A 134 9.54 17.60 3.78
N TYR A 135 8.76 16.55 4.08
CA TYR A 135 8.86 15.27 3.36
C TYR A 135 8.15 15.33 2.01
N ILE A 136 6.95 15.94 1.99
CA ILE A 136 6.17 16.13 0.77
C ILE A 136 6.93 17.06 -0.17
N GLU A 137 7.48 18.16 0.35
CA GLU A 137 8.34 19.08 -0.40
C GLU A 137 9.54 18.36 -1.02
N LEU A 138 10.18 17.42 -0.29
CA LEU A 138 11.29 16.64 -0.82
C LEU A 138 10.87 15.72 -1.98
N GLU A 139 9.71 15.06 -1.91
CA GLU A 139 9.18 14.24 -3.01
C GLU A 139 8.93 15.10 -4.26
N THR A 140 8.24 16.23 -4.07
CA THR A 140 7.90 17.15 -5.15
C THR A 140 9.14 17.77 -5.79
N ASP A 141 10.13 18.16 -4.99
CA ASP A 141 11.40 18.71 -5.47
C ASP A 141 12.15 17.70 -6.35
N ILE A 142 12.22 16.43 -5.94
CA ILE A 142 12.89 15.38 -6.72
C ILE A 142 12.19 15.16 -8.06
N LEU A 143 10.86 15.10 -8.07
CA LEU A 143 10.09 14.92 -9.31
C LEU A 143 10.20 16.12 -10.25
N ASN A 144 10.17 17.34 -9.70
CA ASN A 144 10.29 18.57 -10.48
C ASN A 144 11.69 18.74 -11.07
N GLU A 145 12.73 18.47 -10.28
CA GLU A 145 14.12 18.50 -10.78
C GLU A 145 14.32 17.47 -11.88
N LEU A 146 13.88 16.23 -11.67
CA LEU A 146 13.95 15.18 -12.70
C LEU A 146 13.24 15.62 -14.00
N ARG A 147 12.01 16.14 -13.89
CA ARG A 147 11.24 16.61 -15.05
C ARG A 147 11.96 17.74 -15.78
N LYS A 148 12.51 18.71 -15.04
CA LYS A 148 13.24 19.83 -15.61
C LYS A 148 14.50 19.38 -16.34
N PHE A 149 15.29 18.48 -15.74
CA PHE A 149 16.47 17.92 -16.40
C PHE A 149 16.12 17.14 -17.66
N ALA A 150 15.07 16.31 -17.61
CA ALA A 150 14.60 15.56 -18.76
C ALA A 150 14.21 16.49 -19.92
N GLN A 151 13.44 17.54 -19.64
CA GLN A 151 13.04 18.53 -20.63
C GLN A 151 14.24 19.30 -21.20
N ASP A 152 15.18 19.70 -20.36
CA ASP A 152 16.35 20.46 -20.77
C ASP A 152 17.28 19.63 -21.69
N ILE A 153 17.46 18.34 -21.38
CA ILE A 153 18.25 17.42 -22.22
C ILE A 153 17.49 17.11 -23.51
N GLU A 154 16.20 16.80 -23.44
CA GLU A 154 15.39 16.52 -24.63
C GLU A 154 15.42 17.70 -25.61
N LEU A 155 15.30 18.93 -25.10
CA LEU A 155 15.41 20.15 -25.90
C LEU A 155 16.81 20.30 -26.51
N GLY A 156 17.86 20.12 -25.71
CA GLY A 156 19.25 20.23 -26.18
C GLY A 156 19.59 19.18 -27.24
N VAL A 157 19.16 17.93 -27.04
CA VAL A 157 19.35 16.84 -28.00
C VAL A 157 18.59 17.11 -29.29
N ARG A 158 17.33 17.56 -29.20
CA ARG A 158 16.53 17.90 -30.39
C ARG A 158 17.18 19.03 -31.19
N GLN A 159 17.60 20.11 -30.53
CA GLN A 159 18.31 21.22 -31.17
C GLN A 159 19.61 20.75 -31.83
N HIS A 160 20.40 19.92 -31.15
CA HIS A 160 21.65 19.41 -31.70
C HIS A 160 21.42 18.53 -32.93
N ILE A 161 20.38 17.69 -32.93
CA ILE A 161 20.00 16.87 -34.08
C ILE A 161 19.53 17.73 -35.26
N GLU A 162 18.69 18.74 -35.00
CA GLU A 162 18.20 19.66 -36.04
C GLU A 162 19.34 20.49 -36.65
N CYS A 163 20.22 21.07 -35.82
CA CYS A 163 21.35 21.87 -36.28
C CYS A 163 22.36 21.06 -37.10
N ASN A 164 22.60 19.79 -36.72
CA ASN A 164 23.56 18.92 -37.40
C ASN A 164 22.93 17.98 -38.43
N ARG A 165 21.60 18.07 -38.64
CA ARG A 165 20.82 17.25 -39.59
C ARG A 165 21.07 15.74 -39.43
N LEU A 166 21.13 15.28 -38.18
CA LEU A 166 21.40 13.87 -37.87
C LEU A 166 20.20 12.99 -38.25
N LYS A 167 20.46 11.78 -38.77
CA LYS A 167 19.40 10.82 -39.11
C LYS A 167 18.88 10.14 -37.85
N GLN A 168 17.57 10.13 -37.68
CA GLN A 168 16.88 9.50 -36.55
C GLN A 168 16.32 8.13 -36.95
N LYS A 169 16.50 7.12 -36.10
CA LYS A 169 15.84 5.81 -36.24
C LYS A 169 14.39 5.84 -35.76
N VAL A 170 14.09 6.73 -34.80
CA VAL A 170 12.81 6.78 -34.09
C VAL A 170 12.12 8.12 -34.37
N ARG A 171 10.81 8.10 -34.60
CA ARG A 171 10.00 9.31 -34.87
C ARG A 171 10.01 10.33 -33.74
N TYR A 172 10.12 9.88 -32.49
CA TYR A 172 10.12 10.73 -31.31
C TYR A 172 11.21 10.29 -30.35
N ILE A 173 12.11 11.21 -30.03
CA ILE A 173 13.15 11.00 -29.05
C ILE A 173 12.60 11.43 -27.70
N ASN A 174 12.33 10.47 -26.82
CA ASN A 174 11.94 10.72 -25.44
C ASN A 174 13.15 10.42 -24.54
N VAL A 175 13.65 11.47 -23.87
CA VAL A 175 14.70 11.30 -22.87
C VAL A 175 14.06 11.17 -21.49
N SER A 176 13.36 10.06 -21.26
CA SER A 176 12.82 9.74 -19.93
C SER A 176 13.90 9.17 -18.99
N GLU A 177 14.97 8.60 -19.53
CA GLU A 177 15.97 7.82 -18.81
C GLU A 177 17.33 8.53 -18.77
N MET A 178 17.44 9.54 -17.90
CA MET A 178 18.66 10.36 -17.72
C MET A 178 19.90 9.52 -17.41
N ASP A 179 19.75 8.49 -16.58
CA ASP A 179 20.85 7.57 -16.24
C ASP A 179 21.40 6.84 -17.47
N LYS A 180 20.56 6.53 -18.48
CA LYS A 180 21.03 5.87 -19.70
C LYS A 180 21.78 6.84 -20.62
N ILE A 181 21.25 8.04 -20.85
CA ILE A 181 21.98 9.06 -21.65
C ILE A 181 23.29 9.47 -20.97
N SER A 182 23.34 9.54 -19.64
CA SER A 182 24.55 10.02 -18.95
C SER A 182 25.61 8.95 -18.71
N ARG A 183 25.22 7.67 -18.56
CA ARG A 183 26.16 6.57 -18.24
C ARG A 183 26.45 5.64 -19.42
N ASP A 184 25.50 5.52 -20.35
CA ASP A 184 25.58 4.61 -21.50
C ASP A 184 25.11 5.32 -22.78
N VAL A 185 25.84 6.40 -23.11
CA VAL A 185 25.60 7.23 -24.29
C VAL A 185 25.62 6.37 -25.57
N ASP A 186 26.51 5.37 -25.60
CA ASP A 186 26.69 4.47 -26.74
C ASP A 186 25.44 3.63 -27.03
N ALA A 187 24.95 2.89 -26.03
CA ALA A 187 23.72 2.13 -26.20
C ALA A 187 22.52 3.02 -26.54
N TRP A 188 22.49 4.25 -26.01
CA TRP A 188 21.44 5.19 -26.32
C TRP A 188 21.50 5.70 -27.77
N ILE A 189 22.69 6.06 -28.28
CA ILE A 189 22.89 6.48 -29.67
C ILE A 189 22.46 5.35 -30.61
N ASP A 190 22.94 4.13 -30.37
CA ASP A 190 22.64 2.98 -31.22
C ASP A 190 21.14 2.70 -31.34
N ALA A 191 20.40 2.90 -30.25
CA ALA A 191 18.96 2.69 -30.20
C ALA A 191 18.14 3.79 -30.90
N HIS A 192 18.65 5.03 -30.98
CA HIS A 192 17.84 6.19 -31.38
C HIS A 192 18.30 6.91 -32.66
N LEU A 193 19.58 6.81 -33.02
CA LEU A 193 20.20 7.58 -34.09
C LEU A 193 20.97 6.69 -35.09
N GLU A 194 21.07 7.13 -36.33
CA GLU A 194 22.00 6.61 -37.35
C GLU A 194 23.09 7.64 -37.56
N LEU A 195 24.26 7.42 -36.94
CA LEU A 195 25.38 8.34 -36.96
C LEU A 195 26.62 7.67 -37.56
N ASP A 196 27.40 8.44 -38.31
CA ASP A 196 28.77 8.06 -38.67
C ASP A 196 29.70 8.17 -37.44
N GLU A 197 30.88 7.56 -37.49
CA GLU A 197 31.84 7.54 -36.38
C GLU A 197 32.23 8.96 -35.89
N GLN A 198 32.35 9.90 -36.82
CA GLN A 198 32.65 11.30 -36.51
C GLN A 198 31.47 12.02 -35.83
N GLN A 199 30.25 11.81 -36.33
CA GLN A 199 29.03 12.36 -35.73
C GLN A 199 28.75 11.77 -34.35
N THR A 200 29.08 10.50 -34.15
CA THR A 200 28.99 9.80 -32.87
C THR A 200 29.91 10.45 -31.83
N ASN A 201 31.16 10.72 -32.20
CA ASN A 201 32.12 11.38 -31.32
C ASN A 201 31.73 12.83 -30.98
N ASP A 202 31.21 13.58 -31.96
CA ASP A 202 30.72 14.94 -31.73
C ASP A 202 29.50 14.97 -30.81
N PHE A 203 28.57 14.02 -30.98
CA PHE A 203 27.40 13.88 -30.12
C PHE A 203 27.79 13.50 -28.68
N LYS A 204 28.72 12.56 -28.51
CA LYS A 204 29.28 12.22 -27.19
C LYS A 204 29.90 13.42 -26.52
N ARG A 205 30.66 14.23 -27.26
CA ARG A 205 31.27 15.46 -26.73
C ARG A 205 30.22 16.46 -26.29
N PHE A 206 29.14 16.62 -27.07
CA PHE A 206 28.00 17.45 -26.71
C PHE A 206 27.34 16.98 -25.41
N ILE A 207 27.01 15.70 -25.26
CA ILE A 207 26.41 15.14 -24.04
C ILE A 207 27.34 15.33 -22.84
N ASN A 208 28.64 15.04 -23.00
CA ASN A 208 29.61 15.23 -21.93
C ASN A 208 29.72 16.69 -21.49
N LEU A 209 29.77 17.63 -22.44
CA LEU A 209 29.78 19.07 -22.12
C LEU A 209 28.49 19.47 -21.41
N PHE A 210 27.34 19.00 -21.89
CA PHE A 210 26.04 19.28 -21.27
C PHE A 210 26.00 18.81 -19.81
N VAL A 211 26.47 17.58 -19.54
CA VAL A 211 26.57 17.00 -18.19
C VAL A 211 27.54 17.82 -17.32
N MET A 212 28.70 18.19 -17.85
CA MET A 212 29.69 18.99 -17.12
C MET A 212 29.17 20.38 -16.75
N THR A 213 28.47 21.06 -17.67
CA THR A 213 27.87 22.38 -17.38
C THR A 213 26.88 22.32 -16.22
N ARG A 214 26.19 21.18 -16.04
CA ARG A 214 25.15 20.98 -15.01
C ARG A 214 25.61 20.13 -13.83
N GLU A 215 26.89 19.85 -13.72
CA GLU A 215 27.45 18.96 -12.69
C GLU A 215 27.03 19.38 -11.27
N LYS A 216 27.01 20.69 -10.97
CA LYS A 216 26.59 21.20 -9.66
C LYS A 216 25.13 20.86 -9.36
N GLU A 217 24.26 20.92 -10.36
CA GLU A 217 22.84 20.65 -10.20
C GLU A 217 22.61 19.13 -10.04
N ILE A 218 23.29 18.30 -10.85
CA ILE A 218 23.28 16.84 -10.75
C ILE A 218 23.76 16.40 -9.36
N ARG A 219 24.87 16.96 -8.86
CA ARG A 219 25.37 16.66 -7.50
C ARG A 219 24.38 17.04 -6.40
N ARG A 220 23.60 18.12 -6.57
CA ARG A 220 22.55 18.51 -5.62
C ARG A 220 21.39 17.52 -5.66
N TYR A 221 20.97 17.13 -6.85
CA TYR A 221 19.93 16.13 -7.09
C TYR A 221 20.31 14.77 -6.47
N GLU A 222 21.52 14.28 -6.71
CA GLU A 222 22.05 13.04 -6.10
C GLU A 222 22.03 13.09 -4.57
N LYS A 223 22.45 14.22 -3.98
CA LYS A 223 22.36 14.41 -2.52
C LYS A 223 20.92 14.36 -2.01
N LYS A 224 19.94 14.87 -2.78
CA LYS A 224 18.52 14.79 -2.44
C LYS A 224 18.00 13.35 -2.55
N LYS A 225 18.35 12.60 -3.60
CA LYS A 225 18.02 11.17 -3.74
C LYS A 225 18.54 10.37 -2.54
N GLU A 226 19.80 10.57 -2.17
CA GLU A 226 20.39 9.84 -1.05
C GLU A 226 19.76 10.25 0.30
N LYS A 227 19.46 11.53 0.48
CA LYS A 227 18.70 12.00 1.65
C LYS A 227 17.30 11.36 1.71
N PHE A 228 16.61 11.26 0.58
CA PHE A 228 15.30 10.62 0.46
C PHE A 228 15.39 9.13 0.81
N ARG A 229 16.37 8.39 0.27
CA ARG A 229 16.62 6.99 0.60
C ARG A 229 16.85 6.78 2.09
N LYS A 230 17.81 7.50 2.69
CA LYS A 230 18.13 7.41 4.13
C LYS A 230 16.92 7.68 5.02
N LEU A 231 16.06 8.59 4.59
CA LEU A 231 14.88 8.98 5.33
C LEU A 231 13.77 7.92 5.24
N ASN A 232 13.58 7.29 4.08
CA ASN A 232 12.67 6.17 3.91
C ASN A 232 13.13 4.92 4.67
N LEU A 233 14.43 4.60 4.65
CA LEU A 233 15.01 3.53 5.48
C LEU A 233 14.67 3.71 6.96
N LYS A 234 14.87 4.93 7.49
CA LYS A 234 14.50 5.26 8.88
C LYS A 234 13.01 5.09 9.16
N TYR A 235 12.14 5.31 8.17
CA TYR A 235 10.70 5.12 8.33
C TYR A 235 10.32 3.64 8.32
N VAL A 236 10.92 2.83 7.45
CA VAL A 236 10.75 1.38 7.44
C VAL A 236 11.16 0.77 8.79
N ASP A 237 12.33 1.15 9.31
CA ASP A 237 12.78 0.71 10.64
C ASP A 237 11.78 1.09 11.74
N LYS A 238 11.26 2.32 11.67
CA LYS A 238 10.31 2.82 12.65
C LYS A 238 8.97 2.08 12.57
N VAL A 239 8.49 1.82 11.36
CA VAL A 239 7.27 1.03 11.11
C VAL A 239 7.46 -0.39 11.64
N ASN A 240 8.59 -1.04 11.34
CA ASN A 240 8.91 -2.38 11.86
C ASN A 240 8.92 -2.41 13.39
N LYS A 241 9.57 -1.43 14.06
CA LYS A 241 9.58 -1.33 15.53
C LYS A 241 8.17 -1.15 16.11
N ILE A 242 7.30 -0.42 15.43
CA ILE A 242 5.92 -0.23 15.84
C ILE A 242 5.13 -1.53 15.69
N ILE A 243 5.23 -2.19 14.53
CA ILE A 243 4.59 -3.48 14.24
C ILE A 243 4.99 -4.51 15.30
N GLN A 244 6.30 -4.70 15.52
CA GLN A 244 6.82 -5.62 16.53
C GLN A 244 6.31 -5.29 17.94
N ARG A 245 6.14 -4.01 18.27
CA ARG A 245 5.61 -3.61 19.57
C ARG A 245 4.14 -3.95 19.72
N ILE A 246 3.33 -3.71 18.69
CA ILE A 246 1.91 -4.11 18.71
C ILE A 246 1.81 -5.63 18.83
N GLU A 247 2.63 -6.39 18.08
CA GLU A 247 2.68 -7.85 18.16
C GLU A 247 3.09 -8.35 19.55
N ARG A 248 4.05 -7.70 20.22
CA ARG A 248 4.41 -8.07 21.60
C ARG A 248 3.31 -7.78 22.62
N THR A 249 2.54 -6.72 22.43
CA THR A 249 1.51 -6.31 23.40
C THR A 249 0.18 -7.04 23.18
N TYR A 250 -0.16 -7.34 21.92
CA TYR A 250 -1.48 -7.82 21.53
C TYR A 250 -1.45 -9.09 20.68
N GLY A 251 -0.27 -9.67 20.40
CA GLY A 251 -0.04 -10.68 19.38
C GLY A 251 -1.01 -11.85 19.40
N ASP A 252 -1.28 -12.43 20.58
CA ASP A 252 -2.13 -13.62 20.68
C ASP A 252 -3.59 -13.29 20.32
N ARG A 253 -4.12 -12.19 20.86
CA ARG A 253 -5.46 -11.69 20.53
C ARG A 253 -5.58 -11.21 19.08
N LEU A 254 -4.49 -10.64 18.56
CA LEU A 254 -4.42 -10.12 17.20
C LEU A 254 -4.34 -11.25 16.16
N LYS A 255 -3.65 -12.35 16.45
CA LYS A 255 -3.65 -13.56 15.62
C LYS A 255 -5.04 -14.17 15.56
N PHE A 256 -5.67 -14.38 16.73
CA PHE A 256 -7.01 -14.94 16.81
C PHE A 256 -8.03 -14.15 15.97
N GLU A 257 -8.08 -12.82 16.13
CA GLU A 257 -9.01 -12.02 15.34
C GLU A 257 -8.66 -11.90 13.85
N LEU A 258 -7.38 -11.96 13.48
CA LEU A 258 -6.98 -11.93 12.07
C LEU A 258 -7.35 -13.24 11.37
N GLU A 259 -7.19 -14.37 12.06
CA GLU A 259 -7.64 -15.69 11.60
C GLU A 259 -9.17 -15.73 11.47
N GLU A 260 -9.90 -15.25 12.48
CA GLU A 260 -11.36 -15.15 12.46
C GLU A 260 -11.86 -14.25 11.32
N LYS A 261 -11.20 -13.11 11.07
CA LYS A 261 -11.54 -12.24 9.92
C LYS A 261 -11.18 -12.85 8.58
N HIS A 262 -10.11 -13.62 8.49
CA HIS A 262 -9.76 -14.31 7.25
C HIS A 262 -10.78 -15.39 6.94
N ASP A 263 -11.22 -16.15 7.95
CA ASP A 263 -12.31 -17.12 7.84
C ASP A 263 -13.63 -16.41 7.46
N LEU A 264 -13.97 -15.30 8.10
CA LEU A 264 -15.16 -14.51 7.76
C LEU A 264 -15.11 -13.96 6.32
N LYS A 265 -13.96 -13.42 5.89
CA LYS A 265 -13.78 -12.92 4.52
C LYS A 265 -13.87 -14.05 3.50
N TYR A 266 -13.28 -15.20 3.79
CA TYR A 266 -13.41 -16.39 2.95
C TYR A 266 -14.87 -16.82 2.83
N ARG A 267 -15.60 -16.91 3.95
CA ARG A 267 -17.03 -17.23 3.96
C ARG A 267 -17.88 -16.20 3.20
N LEU A 268 -17.56 -14.91 3.32
CA LEU A 268 -18.23 -13.84 2.57
C LEU A 268 -17.95 -13.93 1.07
N ASN A 269 -16.72 -14.22 0.67
CA ASN A 269 -16.38 -14.42 -0.74
C ASN A 269 -17.12 -15.64 -1.31
N VAL A 270 -17.20 -16.74 -0.56
CA VAL A 270 -17.99 -17.92 -0.95
C VAL A 270 -19.48 -17.56 -1.07
N LEU A 271 -20.02 -16.76 -0.15
CA LEU A 271 -21.40 -16.26 -0.26
C LEU A 271 -21.59 -15.34 -1.45
N GLU A 272 -20.64 -14.46 -1.76
CA GLU A 272 -20.68 -13.56 -2.92
C GLU A 272 -20.59 -14.34 -4.24
N GLU A 273 -19.77 -15.39 -4.28
CA GLU A 273 -19.69 -16.33 -5.40
C GLU A 273 -20.98 -17.14 -5.55
N LEU A 274 -21.57 -17.62 -4.45
CA LEU A 274 -22.87 -18.28 -4.46
C LEU A 274 -23.99 -17.33 -4.89
N ILE A 275 -23.99 -16.08 -4.45
CA ILE A 275 -24.96 -15.05 -4.85
C ILE A 275 -24.78 -14.71 -6.33
N THR A 276 -23.54 -14.58 -6.80
CA THR A 276 -23.22 -14.31 -8.20
C THR A 276 -23.66 -15.49 -9.07
N ASN A 277 -23.36 -16.72 -8.65
CA ASN A 277 -23.76 -17.94 -9.35
C ASN A 277 -25.29 -18.14 -9.32
N VAL A 278 -25.97 -17.77 -8.22
CA VAL A 278 -27.44 -17.74 -8.18
C VAL A 278 -27.99 -16.64 -9.09
N LYS A 279 -27.33 -15.48 -9.17
CA LYS A 279 -27.72 -14.38 -10.06
C LYS A 279 -27.49 -14.72 -11.53
N GLU A 280 -26.44 -15.47 -11.86
CA GLU A 280 -26.11 -15.94 -13.20
C GLU A 280 -26.93 -17.17 -13.61
N ASN A 281 -27.38 -18.00 -12.66
CA ASN A 281 -28.29 -19.14 -12.90
C ASN A 281 -29.77 -18.80 -12.65
N LEU A 282 -30.08 -17.58 -12.21
CA LEU A 282 -31.44 -17.04 -12.26
C LEU A 282 -31.69 -16.74 -13.74
N LEU A 283 -32.20 -17.77 -14.43
CA LEU A 283 -32.74 -17.77 -15.79
C LEU A 283 -32.93 -16.35 -16.34
N ASP A 284 -32.12 -15.95 -17.31
CA ASP A 284 -32.36 -14.73 -18.08
C ASP A 284 -33.77 -14.82 -18.69
N ASP A 285 -34.47 -13.68 -18.82
CA ASP A 285 -35.83 -13.64 -19.38
C ASP A 285 -35.91 -14.35 -20.76
N ASP A 286 -34.81 -14.36 -21.51
CA ASP A 286 -34.65 -15.08 -22.78
C ASP A 286 -34.75 -16.62 -22.62
N ASP A 287 -34.25 -17.19 -21.52
CA ASP A 287 -34.34 -18.64 -21.24
C ASP A 287 -35.78 -19.04 -20.85
N ILE A 288 -36.51 -18.15 -20.16
CA ILE A 288 -37.91 -18.34 -19.83
C ILE A 288 -38.77 -18.26 -21.09
N GLU A 289 -38.52 -17.27 -21.96
CA GLU A 289 -39.24 -17.10 -23.21
C GLU A 289 -38.99 -18.29 -24.17
N ARG A 290 -37.76 -18.84 -24.17
CA ARG A 290 -37.43 -20.04 -24.96
C ARG A 290 -38.09 -21.30 -24.42
N ILE A 291 -38.11 -21.52 -23.10
CA ILE A 291 -38.79 -22.68 -22.49
C ILE A 291 -40.31 -22.58 -22.68
N VAL A 292 -40.88 -21.37 -22.61
CA VAL A 292 -42.31 -21.14 -22.84
C VAL A 292 -42.66 -21.31 -24.32
N GLY A 293 -41.81 -20.84 -25.24
CA GLY A 293 -41.96 -21.04 -26.68
C GLY A 293 -41.91 -22.51 -27.08
N ASP A 294 -40.88 -23.25 -26.66
CA ASP A 294 -40.72 -24.68 -26.96
C ASP A 294 -41.92 -25.50 -26.44
N LYS A 295 -42.46 -25.14 -25.26
CA LYS A 295 -43.65 -25.82 -24.71
C LYS A 295 -44.96 -25.41 -25.37
N LEU A 296 -45.08 -24.18 -25.88
CA LEU A 296 -46.26 -23.73 -26.62
C LEU A 296 -46.34 -24.40 -27.99
N ASP A 297 -45.21 -24.60 -28.67
CA ASP A 297 -45.15 -25.31 -29.95
C ASP A 297 -45.53 -26.79 -29.80
N ASP A 298 -45.03 -27.47 -28.75
CA ASP A 298 -45.42 -28.84 -28.43
C ASP A 298 -46.93 -28.96 -28.10
N ILE A 299 -47.49 -27.99 -27.37
CA ILE A 299 -48.94 -27.97 -27.07
C ILE A 299 -49.76 -27.70 -28.33
N SER A 300 -49.32 -26.80 -29.21
CA SER A 300 -49.97 -26.52 -30.49
C SER A 300 -49.97 -27.74 -31.40
N SER A 301 -48.83 -28.43 -31.52
CA SER A 301 -48.70 -29.65 -32.31
C SER A 301 -49.62 -30.77 -31.79
N ASN A 302 -49.69 -30.94 -30.46
CA ASN A 302 -50.60 -31.91 -29.85
C ASN A 302 -52.08 -31.53 -30.05
N LEU A 303 -52.43 -30.25 -30.01
CA LEU A 303 -53.79 -29.78 -30.31
C LEU A 303 -54.17 -30.00 -31.78
N GLU A 304 -53.26 -29.77 -32.72
CA GLU A 304 -53.47 -30.07 -34.14
C GLU A 304 -53.65 -31.58 -34.36
N ALA A 305 -52.83 -32.41 -33.70
CA ALA A 305 -52.97 -33.86 -33.75
C ALA A 305 -54.35 -34.31 -33.22
N ILE A 306 -54.77 -33.82 -32.06
CA ILE A 306 -56.09 -34.11 -31.48
C ILE A 306 -57.22 -33.62 -32.41
N ASN A 307 -57.09 -32.43 -32.99
CA ASN A 307 -58.09 -31.90 -33.90
C ASN A 307 -58.18 -32.72 -35.20
N SER A 308 -57.05 -33.23 -35.70
CA SER A 308 -57.03 -34.16 -36.84
C SER A 308 -57.72 -35.49 -36.49
N GLU A 309 -57.51 -36.01 -35.29
CA GLU A 309 -58.10 -37.25 -34.82
C GLU A 309 -59.62 -37.11 -34.58
N ILE A 310 -60.06 -35.98 -34.04
CA ILE A 310 -61.49 -35.64 -33.93
C ILE A 310 -62.13 -35.49 -35.32
N SER A 311 -61.40 -34.93 -36.29
CA SER A 311 -61.91 -34.77 -37.66
C SER A 311 -62.07 -36.13 -38.34
N HIS A 312 -61.10 -37.03 -38.17
CA HIS A 312 -61.21 -38.42 -38.64
C HIS A 312 -62.34 -39.19 -37.95
N LEU A 313 -62.48 -39.07 -36.63
CA LEU A 313 -63.61 -39.69 -35.91
C LEU A 313 -64.96 -39.13 -36.37
N ARG A 314 -65.01 -37.85 -36.76
CA ARG A 314 -66.22 -37.25 -37.32
C ARG A 314 -66.54 -37.78 -38.71
N GLU A 315 -65.55 -37.91 -39.59
CA GLU A 315 -65.73 -38.57 -40.90
C GLU A 315 -66.18 -40.03 -40.72
N ASP A 316 -65.55 -40.79 -39.83
CA ASP A 316 -65.94 -42.18 -39.55
C ASP A 316 -67.39 -42.29 -39.03
N VAL A 317 -67.83 -41.32 -38.22
CA VAL A 317 -69.23 -41.27 -37.75
C VAL A 317 -70.18 -40.86 -38.87
N GLU A 318 -69.84 -39.87 -39.70
CA GLU A 318 -70.65 -39.46 -40.85
C GLU A 318 -70.77 -40.58 -41.92
N ASP A 319 -69.70 -41.34 -42.16
CA ASP A 319 -69.68 -42.51 -43.05
C ASP A 319 -70.43 -43.72 -42.46
N SER A 320 -70.52 -43.83 -41.13
CA SER A 320 -71.30 -44.89 -40.46
C SER A 320 -72.81 -44.63 -40.40
N ILE A 321 -73.25 -43.42 -40.76
CA ILE A 321 -74.67 -42.98 -40.71
C ILE A 321 -75.31 -42.96 -42.12
N LEU A 322 -74.53 -43.15 -43.19
CA LEU A 322 -74.97 -43.39 -44.57
C LEU A 322 -75.04 -44.90 -44.89
#